data_AF-A0A316NVN8-F1
#
_entry.id   AF-A0A316NVN8-F1
#
_cell.length_a   1.000
_cell.length_b   1.000
_cell.length_c   1.000
_cell.angle_alpha   90.00
_cell.angle_beta   90.00
_cell.angle_gamma   90.00
#
_symmetry.space_group_name_H-M   'P 1'
#
loop_
_entity.id
_entity.type
_entity.pdbx_description
1 polymer ?
#
loop_
_entity_poly.entity_id
_entity_poly.type
_entity_poly.pdbx_seq_one_letter_code
_entity_poly.pdbx_strand_id
1 'polypeptide(L)'
;MPTPTTTITRQRLASAISCWASAGETSKSAGTASGSKGDEKSVRKETMLVASMMRRFATTALALVLALALVPAVALASPARAADIASGTSNTCSWTIDAAGALVIAPSDGASGTLDDYTRDDAPWLAHRDAIKSVVIKSGVKANGGLVGIFSRCPNLASVDLSGLDSTNATNMANMFYSCTALKQLDLTGLNTVRVETMNSMFNSCRALESLNLAGFNTANVSSMSGMFAGCSSLTKLDLSSFNTWRAMNMSGMFEYCTMLKEVRLGSSFSFKGAKEEVLTELPGGNWLSAALGYTFTAADLAAQRNDTTDSYTKVTTPIADPDTYEAMFRLYNPNSGEHFYTSSTVERDHLISVGWNDEGTGWTAPKAGDAVYRLYNPYAGEHHYTLSTVERDSLIAAGWNDEGIGWRSDPAQRVALYRVYNPNEYANNHHYTKEAGERDILLSKGWQDEGTAWYGIG
;
A
#
# COMPACT_ATOMS: atom_id res chain seq x y z
N MET A 1 55.96 -30.63 -4.38
CA MET A 1 56.40 -31.08 -5.71
C MET A 1 55.18 -31.19 -6.60
N PRO A 2 55.14 -30.74 -7.87
CA PRO A 2 55.96 -29.74 -8.58
C PRO A 2 55.15 -28.49 -9.02
N THR A 3 55.86 -27.45 -9.49
CA THR A 3 55.42 -26.27 -10.29
C THR A 3 55.30 -26.63 -11.79
N PRO A 4 54.61 -25.84 -12.66
CA PRO A 4 55.16 -24.62 -13.30
C PRO A 4 54.15 -23.45 -13.48
N THR A 5 54.51 -22.21 -13.12
CA THR A 5 55.04 -21.12 -13.98
C THR A 5 54.01 -20.44 -14.90
N THR A 6 53.64 -19.18 -14.62
CA THR A 6 53.71 -18.09 -15.62
C THR A 6 53.81 -16.73 -14.93
N THR A 7 54.76 -15.94 -15.42
CA THR A 7 55.18 -14.61 -14.96
C THR A 7 54.42 -13.52 -15.75
N ILE A 8 54.25 -12.33 -15.17
CA ILE A 8 54.60 -10.99 -15.71
C ILE A 8 53.64 -9.89 -15.24
N THR A 9 54.29 -8.80 -14.85
CA THR A 9 53.89 -7.61 -14.12
C THR A 9 53.55 -6.45 -15.05
N ARG A 10 52.67 -5.52 -14.62
CA ARG A 10 52.83 -4.03 -14.55
C ARG A 10 51.57 -3.22 -14.92
N GLN A 11 51.06 -2.49 -13.93
CA GLN A 11 51.00 -1.02 -13.86
C GLN A 11 50.46 -0.23 -15.08
N ARG A 12 49.27 0.39 -14.96
CA ARG A 12 49.05 1.87 -14.81
C ARG A 12 47.60 2.26 -15.17
N LEU A 13 46.96 2.96 -14.23
CA LEU A 13 45.78 3.82 -14.43
C LEU A 13 46.23 5.19 -14.95
N ALA A 14 45.55 5.74 -15.97
CA ALA A 14 45.31 7.17 -16.15
C ALA A 14 44.43 7.48 -17.39
N SER A 15 43.42 8.34 -17.16
CA SER A 15 42.92 9.41 -18.05
C SER A 15 42.04 9.08 -19.27
N ALA A 16 40.81 9.62 -19.25
CA ALA A 16 40.11 10.09 -20.45
C ALA A 16 39.12 11.23 -20.11
N ILE A 17 39.54 12.47 -20.37
CA ILE A 17 38.68 13.65 -20.60
C ILE A 17 39.22 14.34 -21.85
N SER A 18 38.28 14.77 -22.71
CA SER A 18 38.34 15.82 -23.74
C SER A 18 38.40 15.42 -25.22
N CYS A 19 37.54 16.15 -25.95
CA CYS A 19 37.66 16.63 -27.32
C CYS A 19 37.11 15.75 -28.46
N TRP A 20 35.94 16.14 -29.01
CA TRP A 20 35.88 16.67 -30.37
C TRP A 20 34.53 17.34 -30.70
N ALA A 21 34.58 18.66 -30.92
CA ALA A 21 33.62 19.43 -31.69
C ALA A 21 34.44 20.17 -32.75
N SER A 22 34.21 19.87 -34.03
CA SER A 22 34.57 20.70 -35.20
C SER A 22 34.41 19.87 -36.47
N ALA A 23 33.47 20.27 -37.32
CA ALA A 23 33.62 20.41 -38.78
C ALA A 23 32.24 20.20 -39.45
N GLY A 24 31.55 21.31 -39.66
CA GLY A 24 30.71 21.43 -40.85
C GLY A 24 31.60 21.89 -42.00
N GLU A 25 31.44 21.30 -43.18
CA GLU A 25 31.14 22.04 -44.42
C GLU A 25 31.02 21.12 -45.65
N THR A 26 29.94 21.34 -46.38
CA THR A 26 29.76 21.18 -47.84
C THR A 26 29.74 19.77 -48.47
N SER A 27 28.59 19.40 -49.04
CA SER A 27 28.40 19.45 -50.49
C SER A 27 26.91 19.30 -50.86
N LYS A 28 26.44 20.13 -51.81
CA LYS A 28 25.12 20.07 -52.42
C LYS A 28 25.10 19.02 -53.53
N SER A 29 24.03 18.24 -53.66
CA SER A 29 23.57 17.77 -54.97
C SER A 29 22.03 17.79 -55.01
N ALA A 30 21.52 18.17 -56.18
CA ALA A 30 20.14 18.52 -56.43
C ALA A 30 19.28 17.29 -56.80
N GLY A 31 18.04 17.29 -56.33
CA GLY A 31 16.98 16.36 -56.73
C GLY A 31 15.62 17.03 -56.55
N THR A 32 14.84 17.07 -57.63
CA THR A 32 13.68 17.92 -57.86
C THR A 32 12.36 17.40 -57.24
N ALA A 33 11.53 18.38 -56.89
CA ALA A 33 10.06 18.42 -56.99
C ALA A 33 9.17 17.76 -55.91
N SER A 34 8.45 18.65 -55.20
CA SER A 34 6.98 18.74 -55.08
C SER A 34 6.45 18.72 -53.65
N GLY A 35 5.56 19.67 -53.32
CA GLY A 35 4.66 19.54 -52.17
C GLY A 35 4.61 20.69 -51.16
N SER A 36 3.65 21.59 -51.37
CA SER A 36 2.93 22.42 -50.38
C SER A 36 3.66 23.48 -49.55
N LYS A 37 3.23 24.73 -49.78
CA LYS A 37 3.41 25.90 -48.91
C LYS A 37 2.68 25.67 -47.59
N GLY A 38 3.43 25.46 -46.51
CA GLY A 38 2.82 25.21 -45.20
C GLY A 38 3.66 25.51 -43.96
N ASP A 39 4.96 25.82 -44.02
CA ASP A 39 5.78 25.82 -42.77
C ASP A 39 6.93 26.86 -42.70
N GLU A 40 6.77 28.05 -43.29
CA GLU A 40 7.79 29.11 -43.20
C GLU A 40 7.53 30.19 -42.13
N LYS A 41 6.38 30.14 -41.41
CA LYS A 41 6.04 31.06 -40.32
C LYS A 41 6.28 30.51 -38.91
N SER A 42 6.45 29.19 -38.74
CA SER A 42 6.69 28.57 -37.43
C SER A 42 8.19 28.63 -37.04
N VAL A 43 9.08 28.34 -37.99
CA VAL A 43 10.54 28.28 -37.76
C VAL A 43 11.17 29.66 -37.48
N ARG A 44 10.57 30.77 -37.94
CA ARG A 44 11.04 32.15 -37.67
C ARG A 44 10.64 32.70 -36.29
N LYS A 45 9.66 32.10 -35.59
CA LYS A 45 9.31 32.49 -34.21
C LYS A 45 10.23 31.81 -33.19
N GLU A 46 10.69 30.60 -33.47
CA GLU A 46 11.58 29.85 -32.57
C GLU A 46 13.06 30.31 -32.65
N THR A 47 13.51 30.87 -33.77
CA THR A 47 14.86 31.50 -33.86
C THR A 47 14.93 32.91 -33.24
N MET A 48 13.82 33.63 -33.08
CA MET A 48 13.81 34.95 -32.42
C MET A 48 13.60 34.89 -30.89
N LEU A 49 12.97 33.84 -30.36
CA LEU A 49 12.79 33.69 -28.91
C LEU A 49 14.10 33.28 -28.21
N VAL A 50 14.93 32.47 -28.86
CA VAL A 50 16.26 32.05 -28.36
C VAL A 50 17.27 33.20 -28.40
N ALA A 51 17.14 34.15 -29.34
CA ALA A 51 17.98 35.35 -29.43
C ALA A 51 17.61 36.47 -28.42
N SER A 52 16.40 36.42 -27.85
CA SER A 52 15.91 37.38 -26.83
C SER A 52 16.19 36.90 -25.39
N MET A 53 16.24 35.58 -25.14
CA MET A 53 16.56 35.03 -23.82
C MET A 53 18.06 34.93 -23.51
N MET A 54 18.95 34.96 -24.51
CA MET A 54 20.41 35.03 -24.30
C MET A 54 20.96 36.45 -24.04
N ARG A 55 20.12 37.49 -23.98
CA ARG A 55 20.54 38.90 -23.79
C ARG A 55 20.30 39.48 -22.38
N ARG A 56 20.05 38.66 -21.36
CA ARG A 56 19.91 39.12 -19.96
C ARG A 56 20.88 38.53 -18.92
N PHE A 57 21.94 37.84 -19.35
CA PHE A 57 22.99 37.31 -18.45
C PHE A 57 24.43 37.58 -18.92
N ALA A 58 24.68 38.70 -19.60
CA ALA A 58 26.03 39.08 -20.04
C ALA A 58 26.32 40.58 -19.87
N THR A 59 26.24 41.06 -18.63
CA THR A 59 26.93 42.26 -18.10
C THR A 59 27.11 41.94 -16.61
N THR A 60 28.26 41.59 -16.06
CA THR A 60 29.59 42.17 -16.20
C THR A 60 30.64 41.16 -15.72
N ALA A 61 31.51 40.70 -16.61
CA ALA A 61 32.80 40.13 -16.23
C ALA A 61 33.85 40.59 -17.26
N LEU A 62 34.99 41.04 -16.73
CA LEU A 62 36.26 41.27 -17.43
C LEU A 62 36.56 42.69 -17.97
N ALA A 63 36.86 43.59 -17.04
CA ALA A 63 38.03 44.47 -17.06
C ALA A 63 38.47 44.56 -15.59
N LEU A 64 39.70 44.37 -15.13
CA LEU A 64 41.00 44.67 -15.69
C LEU A 64 42.01 43.90 -14.80
N VAL A 65 42.90 43.10 -15.39
CA VAL A 65 44.14 42.70 -14.72
C VAL A 65 45.10 43.89 -14.79
N LEU A 66 45.80 44.14 -13.68
CA LEU A 66 46.92 45.08 -13.48
C LEU A 66 46.59 46.44 -12.84
N ALA A 67 46.35 46.43 -11.53
CA ALA A 67 46.75 47.49 -10.62
C ALA A 67 47.28 46.87 -9.32
N LEU A 68 48.60 46.64 -9.29
CA LEU A 68 49.34 46.23 -8.10
C LEU A 68 49.78 47.50 -7.36
N ALA A 69 49.06 47.90 -6.30
CA ALA A 69 49.60 48.72 -5.21
C ALA A 69 48.61 48.81 -4.03
N LEU A 70 48.99 48.18 -2.91
CA LEU A 70 48.52 48.39 -1.53
C LEU A 70 47.01 48.57 -1.31
N VAL A 71 46.28 47.45 -1.24
CA VAL A 71 45.13 47.35 -0.34
C VAL A 71 45.64 46.61 0.90
N PRO A 72 45.44 47.12 2.13
CA PRO A 72 45.76 46.34 3.32
C PRO A 72 44.99 45.03 3.21
N ALA A 73 45.66 43.90 3.42
CA ALA A 73 45.00 42.63 3.61
C ALA A 73 44.12 42.74 4.87
N VAL A 74 42.90 43.26 4.72
CA VAL A 74 41.84 43.05 5.69
C VAL A 74 41.55 41.57 5.55
N ALA A 75 42.03 40.80 6.52
CA ALA A 75 41.61 39.42 6.68
C ALA A 75 40.08 39.42 6.70
N LEU A 76 39.46 38.97 5.61
CA LEU A 76 38.08 38.52 5.65
C LEU A 76 38.09 37.34 6.62
N ALA A 77 37.87 37.61 7.90
CA ALA A 77 37.53 36.58 8.85
C ALA A 77 36.33 35.86 8.24
N SER A 78 36.51 34.60 7.85
CA SER A 78 35.38 33.72 7.56
C SER A 78 34.39 33.90 8.71
N PRO A 79 33.07 34.06 8.44
CA PRO A 79 32.10 34.18 9.51
C PRO A 79 32.37 33.04 10.49
N ALA A 80 32.65 33.38 11.75
CA ALA A 80 32.95 32.40 12.78
C ALA A 80 31.83 31.34 12.72
N ARG A 81 32.22 30.08 12.50
CA ARG A 81 31.25 28.98 12.44
C ARG A 81 30.40 29.09 13.70
N ALA A 82 29.08 29.18 13.53
CA ALA A 82 28.18 29.21 14.68
C ALA A 82 28.52 28.02 15.59
N ALA A 83 28.62 28.29 16.90
CA ALA A 83 29.06 27.29 17.86
C ALA A 83 28.13 26.09 17.82
N ASP A 84 28.70 24.90 17.98
CA ASP A 84 27.95 23.65 18.06
C ASP A 84 26.98 23.74 19.26
N ILE A 85 25.76 23.22 19.11
CA ILE A 85 24.72 23.20 20.15
C ILE A 85 25.15 22.33 21.33
N ALA A 86 25.72 21.17 21.03
CA ALA A 86 26.21 20.23 22.02
C ALA A 86 27.21 19.26 21.39
N SER A 87 28.06 18.66 22.22
CA SER A 87 28.99 17.60 21.82
C SER A 87 29.33 16.72 23.00
N GLY A 88 29.78 15.49 22.73
CA GLY A 88 30.24 14.59 23.77
C GLY A 88 30.78 13.29 23.18
N THR A 89 30.83 12.26 24.02
CA THR A 89 31.24 10.91 23.63
C THR A 89 30.15 9.90 23.95
N SER A 90 30.15 8.79 23.22
CA SER A 90 29.51 7.54 23.60
C SER A 90 30.54 6.43 23.38
N ASN A 91 31.00 5.82 24.47
CA ASN A 91 32.16 4.92 24.47
C ASN A 91 33.33 5.49 23.62
N THR A 92 33.73 4.83 22.53
CA THR A 92 34.84 5.29 21.66
C THR A 92 34.38 6.10 20.44
N CYS A 93 33.10 6.47 20.40
CA CYS A 93 32.56 7.43 19.44
C CYS A 93 32.49 8.84 20.04
N SER A 94 32.68 9.84 19.19
CA SER A 94 32.36 11.24 19.45
C SER A 94 31.05 11.60 18.76
N TRP A 95 30.31 12.53 19.33
CA TRP A 95 29.12 13.08 18.73
C TRP A 95 29.08 14.61 18.85
N THR A 96 28.50 15.26 17.86
CA THR A 96 28.32 16.72 17.80
C THR A 96 26.95 17.05 17.24
N ILE A 97 26.29 18.07 17.75
CA ILE A 97 25.10 18.69 17.17
C ILE A 97 25.52 20.09 16.76
N ASP A 98 25.64 20.34 15.47
CA ASP A 98 26.04 21.67 14.99
C ASP A 98 24.92 22.71 15.18
N ALA A 99 25.22 23.98 14.89
CA ALA A 99 24.25 25.07 14.99
C ALA A 99 23.01 24.92 14.06
N ALA A 100 23.09 24.09 13.01
CA ALA A 100 21.97 23.81 12.13
C ALA A 100 21.04 22.72 12.69
N GLY A 101 21.51 21.94 13.67
CA GLY A 101 20.83 20.79 14.26
C GLY A 101 21.25 19.45 13.65
N ALA A 102 22.40 19.37 12.98
CA ALA A 102 22.92 18.13 12.46
C ALA A 102 23.68 17.37 13.55
N LEU A 103 23.14 16.23 13.98
CA LEU A 103 23.81 15.26 14.81
C LEU A 103 24.78 14.43 13.95
N VAL A 104 26.07 14.54 14.21
CA VAL A 104 27.11 13.72 13.59
C VAL A 104 27.74 12.82 14.65
N ILE A 105 27.76 11.52 14.39
CA ILE A 105 28.40 10.50 15.23
C ILE A 105 29.57 9.90 14.45
N ALA A 106 30.76 9.85 15.05
CA ALA A 106 31.97 9.38 14.38
C ALA A 106 32.93 8.68 15.35
N PRO A 107 33.83 7.80 14.87
CA PRO A 107 34.93 7.30 15.69
C PRO A 107 35.75 8.44 16.27
N SER A 108 36.00 8.43 17.59
CA SER A 108 36.81 9.47 18.23
C SER A 108 38.26 9.48 17.73
N ASP A 109 38.77 8.33 17.29
CA ASP A 109 40.09 8.15 16.70
C ASP A 109 40.11 8.37 15.17
N GLY A 110 38.96 8.63 14.56
CA GLY A 110 38.78 8.78 13.12
C GLY A 110 38.81 7.47 12.31
N ALA A 111 38.93 6.30 12.95
CA ALA A 111 39.06 5.01 12.28
C ALA A 111 37.97 4.00 12.68
N SER A 112 37.83 3.70 13.98
CA SER A 112 36.86 2.72 14.48
C SER A 112 36.33 3.11 15.84
N GLY A 113 35.02 3.31 15.92
CA GLY A 113 34.32 3.68 17.14
C GLY A 113 33.26 2.65 17.47
N THR A 114 33.09 2.38 18.75
CA THR A 114 32.02 1.52 19.28
C THR A 114 31.10 2.43 20.07
N LEU A 115 29.79 2.31 19.87
CA LEU A 115 28.78 2.98 20.69
C LEU A 115 28.64 2.29 22.06
N ASP A 116 27.97 2.96 22.99
CA ASP A 116 27.48 2.29 24.20
C ASP A 116 26.40 1.26 23.85
N ASP A 117 26.15 0.33 24.78
CA ASP A 117 25.04 -0.63 24.70
C ASP A 117 23.75 0.05 25.21
N TYR A 118 22.93 0.54 24.29
CA TYR A 118 21.71 1.26 24.63
C TYR A 118 20.55 0.30 24.85
N THR A 119 20.24 0.04 26.13
CA THR A 119 19.10 -0.79 26.54
C THR A 119 17.82 0.04 26.80
N ARG A 120 17.95 1.37 26.84
CA ARG A 120 16.89 2.35 27.09
C ARG A 120 17.10 3.60 26.23
N ASP A 121 16.17 4.55 26.33
CA ASP A 121 16.18 5.85 25.65
C ASP A 121 17.13 6.86 26.31
N ASP A 122 18.41 6.51 26.44
CA ASP A 122 19.41 7.27 27.21
C ASP A 122 20.67 7.66 26.41
N ALA A 123 20.62 7.60 25.08
CA ALA A 123 21.68 8.12 24.24
C ALA A 123 21.97 9.62 24.56
N PRO A 124 23.25 10.03 24.68
CA PRO A 124 23.61 11.29 25.32
C PRO A 124 23.11 12.53 24.56
N TRP A 125 22.94 12.44 23.25
CA TRP A 125 22.38 13.51 22.42
C TRP A 125 20.87 13.71 22.60
N LEU A 126 20.14 12.76 23.20
CA LEU A 126 18.68 12.88 23.40
C LEU A 126 18.30 13.97 24.40
N ALA A 127 19.23 14.44 25.23
CA ALA A 127 19.07 15.67 26.03
C ALA A 127 18.77 16.91 25.16
N HIS A 128 19.10 16.84 23.87
CA HIS A 128 18.90 17.90 22.88
C HIS A 128 17.96 17.47 21.73
N ARG A 129 17.05 16.51 21.97
CA ARG A 129 16.11 15.96 20.95
C ARG A 129 15.37 17.02 20.11
N ASP A 130 15.01 18.15 20.71
CA ASP A 130 14.28 19.23 20.05
C ASP A 130 15.16 20.01 19.06
N ALA A 131 16.48 19.96 19.22
CA ALA A 131 17.44 20.59 18.32
C ALA A 131 17.86 19.71 17.14
N ILE A 132 17.69 18.38 17.23
CA ILE A 132 18.13 17.42 16.21
C ILE A 132 17.19 17.48 15.00
N LYS A 133 17.74 17.85 13.84
CA LYS A 133 17.03 17.93 12.55
C LYS A 133 17.52 16.93 11.53
N SER A 134 18.80 16.54 11.61
CA SER A 134 19.38 15.52 10.77
C SER A 134 20.37 14.66 11.53
N VAL A 135 20.51 13.40 11.15
CA VAL A 135 21.47 12.45 11.72
C VAL A 135 22.41 11.95 10.63
N VAL A 136 23.71 11.90 10.92
CA VAL A 136 24.74 11.27 10.08
C VAL A 136 25.66 10.42 10.96
N ILE A 137 25.67 9.10 10.72
CA ILE A 137 26.66 8.19 11.31
C ILE A 137 27.81 8.01 10.31
N LYS A 138 29.02 8.38 10.71
CA LYS A 138 30.22 8.21 9.89
C LYS A 138 30.67 6.76 9.86
N SER A 139 31.34 6.38 8.77
CA SER A 139 31.94 5.06 8.60
C SER A 139 32.87 4.70 9.77
N GLY A 140 32.83 3.43 10.18
CA GLY A 140 33.65 2.91 11.27
C GLY A 140 32.96 2.92 12.64
N VAL A 141 31.72 3.43 12.74
CA VAL A 141 30.90 3.33 13.94
C VAL A 141 30.25 1.95 14.03
N LYS A 142 30.36 1.30 15.19
CA LYS A 142 29.86 -0.05 15.45
C LYS A 142 28.84 -0.04 16.59
N ALA A 143 27.75 -0.77 16.41
CA ALA A 143 26.82 -1.07 17.50
C ALA A 143 27.46 -2.04 18.51
N ASN A 144 27.13 -1.88 19.79
CA ASN A 144 27.63 -2.72 20.88
C ASN A 144 26.50 -3.47 21.61
N GLY A 145 25.53 -3.99 20.86
CA GLY A 145 24.32 -4.61 21.43
C GLY A 145 23.07 -3.79 21.14
N GLY A 146 22.47 -3.20 22.16
CA GLY A 146 21.25 -2.41 22.05
C GLY A 146 21.45 -1.08 21.30
N LEU A 147 20.48 -0.76 20.46
CA LEU A 147 20.26 0.54 19.81
C LEU A 147 18.88 1.08 20.22
N VAL A 148 18.46 0.81 21.45
CA VAL A 148 17.13 1.18 21.93
C VAL A 148 16.99 2.70 21.93
N GLY A 149 15.97 3.21 21.24
CA GLY A 149 15.57 4.60 21.35
C GLY A 149 16.60 5.65 20.91
N ILE A 150 17.67 5.28 20.20
CA ILE A 150 18.81 6.18 19.96
C ILE A 150 18.46 7.45 19.19
N PHE A 151 17.34 7.48 18.46
CA PHE A 151 16.80 8.69 17.82
C PHE A 151 15.33 8.93 18.20
N SER A 152 14.88 8.38 19.33
CA SER A 152 13.51 8.49 19.76
C SER A 152 13.15 9.93 20.14
N ARG A 153 11.88 10.29 19.89
CA ARG A 153 11.23 11.55 20.27
C ARG A 153 11.98 12.79 19.79
N CYS A 154 12.63 12.73 18.63
CA CYS A 154 13.23 13.87 17.96
C CYS A 154 12.17 14.52 17.02
N PRO A 155 11.39 15.51 17.49
CA PRO A 155 10.20 15.97 16.76
C PRO A 155 10.53 16.70 15.45
N ASN A 156 11.76 17.19 15.30
CA ASN A 156 12.24 17.94 14.16
C ASN A 156 13.15 17.14 13.22
N LEU A 157 13.36 15.83 13.50
CA LEU A 157 14.21 14.97 12.69
C LEU A 157 13.60 14.74 11.30
N ALA A 158 14.26 15.26 10.27
CA ALA A 158 13.79 15.24 8.89
C ALA A 158 14.59 14.28 7.99
N SER A 159 15.85 14.00 8.31
CA SER A 159 16.71 13.11 7.51
C SER A 159 17.68 12.31 8.37
N VAL A 160 17.89 11.06 8.00
CA VAL A 160 18.77 10.13 8.72
C VAL A 160 19.65 9.41 7.71
N ASP A 161 20.96 9.46 7.94
CA ASP A 161 21.96 8.65 7.23
C ASP A 161 22.65 7.70 8.21
N LEU A 162 22.34 6.40 8.09
CA LEU A 162 22.92 5.33 8.88
C LEU A 162 23.97 4.52 8.11
N SER A 163 24.36 4.93 6.90
CA SER A 163 25.22 4.13 6.02
C SER A 163 26.60 3.82 6.61
N GLY A 164 27.07 4.62 7.57
CA GLY A 164 28.31 4.39 8.30
C GLY A 164 28.21 3.47 9.52
N LEU A 165 27.01 3.01 9.89
CA LEU A 165 26.78 2.15 11.05
C LEU A 165 26.97 0.67 10.70
N ASP A 166 27.95 0.03 11.33
CA ASP A 166 28.02 -1.42 11.41
C ASP A 166 27.10 -1.92 12.54
N SER A 167 25.91 -2.39 12.16
CA SER A 167 24.91 -2.93 13.08
C SER A 167 25.00 -4.46 13.25
N THR A 168 26.09 -5.11 12.82
CA THR A 168 26.21 -6.59 12.88
C THR A 168 26.08 -7.18 14.28
N ASN A 169 26.42 -6.40 15.32
CA ASN A 169 26.26 -6.78 16.73
C ASN A 169 24.97 -6.26 17.37
N ALA A 170 24.09 -5.63 16.60
CA ALA A 170 22.85 -5.10 17.14
C ALA A 170 21.87 -6.23 17.52
N THR A 171 21.41 -6.25 18.78
CA THR A 171 20.47 -7.27 19.29
C THR A 171 19.09 -6.69 19.61
N ASN A 172 18.98 -5.38 19.86
CA ASN A 172 17.72 -4.72 20.18
C ASN A 172 17.63 -3.37 19.46
N MET A 173 16.61 -3.19 18.63
CA MET A 173 16.33 -1.94 17.90
C MET A 173 14.98 -1.33 18.30
N ALA A 174 14.46 -1.67 19.48
CA ALA A 174 13.21 -1.12 19.97
C ALA A 174 13.24 0.42 20.03
N ASN A 175 12.13 1.05 19.68
CA ASN A 175 11.91 2.49 19.77
C ASN A 175 12.90 3.37 18.99
N MET A 176 13.73 2.83 18.09
CA MET A 176 14.84 3.57 17.46
C MET A 176 14.42 4.94 16.88
N PHE A 177 13.24 5.02 16.26
CA PHE A 177 12.63 6.25 15.71
C PHE A 177 11.27 6.58 16.34
N TYR A 178 10.97 6.04 17.52
CA TYR A 178 9.70 6.27 18.21
C TYR A 178 9.34 7.76 18.28
N SER A 179 8.18 8.15 17.77
CA SER A 179 7.66 9.53 17.78
C SER A 179 8.55 10.56 17.06
N CYS A 180 9.23 10.17 15.98
CA CYS A 180 9.88 11.12 15.05
C CYS A 180 8.83 11.73 14.11
N THR A 181 8.07 12.72 14.59
CA THR A 181 6.87 13.20 13.90
C THR A 181 7.12 14.00 12.62
N ALA A 182 8.34 14.49 12.39
CA ALA A 182 8.71 15.20 11.16
C ALA A 182 9.33 14.31 10.07
N LEU A 183 9.64 13.05 10.38
CA LEU A 183 10.34 12.15 9.46
C LEU A 183 9.38 11.69 8.35
N LYS A 184 9.67 12.06 7.11
CA LYS A 184 8.81 11.75 5.95
C LYS A 184 9.21 10.49 5.21
N GLN A 185 10.50 10.23 5.14
CA GLN A 185 11.05 9.10 4.43
C GLN A 185 12.20 8.52 5.22
N LEU A 186 12.34 7.21 5.14
CA LEU A 186 13.43 6.52 5.79
C LEU A 186 13.84 5.31 4.96
N ASP A 187 15.15 5.21 4.73
CA ASP A 187 15.77 4.10 4.03
C ASP A 187 16.70 3.36 5.00
N LEU A 188 16.41 2.09 5.28
CA LEU A 188 17.13 1.27 6.27
C LEU A 188 17.83 0.06 5.64
N THR A 189 17.96 -0.01 4.32
CA THR A 189 18.57 -1.15 3.63
C THR A 189 20.04 -1.41 4.00
N GLY A 190 20.71 -0.43 4.59
CA GLY A 190 22.08 -0.56 5.09
C GLY A 190 22.21 -1.29 6.43
N LEU A 191 21.11 -1.55 7.15
CA LEU A 191 21.16 -2.19 8.46
C LEU A 191 21.24 -3.71 8.34
N ASN A 192 22.19 -4.30 9.07
CA ASN A 192 22.19 -5.72 9.36
C ASN A 192 21.31 -6.00 10.58
N THR A 193 20.24 -6.77 10.38
CA THR A 193 19.29 -7.14 11.45
C THR A 193 19.35 -8.62 11.84
N VAL A 194 20.33 -9.38 11.35
CA VAL A 194 20.38 -10.85 11.52
C VAL A 194 20.38 -11.28 12.98
N ARG A 195 20.96 -10.47 13.88
CA ARG A 195 21.03 -10.77 15.34
C ARG A 195 19.96 -10.03 16.15
N VAL A 196 19.09 -9.25 15.53
CA VAL A 196 18.09 -8.45 16.25
C VAL A 196 16.98 -9.36 16.76
N GLU A 197 16.72 -9.27 18.05
CA GLU A 197 15.73 -10.06 18.79
C GLU A 197 14.48 -9.24 19.11
N THR A 198 14.56 -7.90 19.15
CA THR A 198 13.41 -7.02 19.46
C THR A 198 13.38 -5.78 18.57
N MET A 199 12.21 -5.48 18.01
CA MET A 199 11.93 -4.31 17.16
C MET A 199 10.67 -3.55 17.59
N ASN A 200 10.30 -3.64 18.87
CA ASN A 200 9.09 -3.02 19.41
C ASN A 200 9.06 -1.52 19.11
N SER A 201 7.92 -1.05 18.59
CA SER A 201 7.63 0.37 18.41
C SER A 201 8.70 1.18 17.65
N MET A 202 9.49 0.53 16.78
CA MET A 202 10.63 1.13 16.08
C MET A 202 10.25 2.41 15.32
N PHE A 203 9.06 2.45 14.71
CA PHE A 203 8.53 3.61 13.97
C PHE A 203 7.22 4.15 14.57
N ASN A 204 6.86 3.72 15.79
CA ASN A 204 5.58 4.09 16.38
C ASN A 204 5.43 5.62 16.43
N SER A 205 4.27 6.14 16.05
CA SER A 205 3.94 7.56 16.01
C SER A 205 4.84 8.41 15.11
N CYS A 206 5.49 7.83 14.10
CA CYS A 206 6.10 8.58 12.99
C CYS A 206 5.01 9.08 12.03
N ARG A 207 4.21 10.06 12.49
CA ARG A 207 2.97 10.47 11.84
C ARG A 207 3.13 11.01 10.43
N ALA A 208 4.29 11.60 10.09
CA ALA A 208 4.59 12.13 8.77
C ALA A 208 5.26 11.11 7.83
N LEU A 209 5.52 9.88 8.26
CA LEU A 209 6.26 8.89 7.48
C LEU A 209 5.40 8.39 6.30
N GLU A 210 5.78 8.81 5.09
CA GLU A 210 5.10 8.49 3.83
C GLU A 210 5.74 7.29 3.11
N SER A 211 7.06 7.14 3.22
CA SER A 211 7.82 6.04 2.59
C SER A 211 8.81 5.43 3.58
N LEU A 212 8.81 4.09 3.65
CA LEU A 212 9.72 3.32 4.48
C LEU A 212 10.27 2.16 3.66
N ASN A 213 11.59 2.09 3.53
CA ASN A 213 12.26 0.99 2.84
C ASN A 213 12.91 0.05 3.87
N LEU A 214 12.38 -1.18 3.93
CA LEU A 214 12.83 -2.25 4.84
C LEU A 214 13.50 -3.40 4.07
N ALA A 215 13.84 -3.21 2.79
CA ALA A 215 14.43 -4.28 2.00
C ALA A 215 15.73 -4.78 2.67
N GLY A 216 15.88 -6.10 2.76
CA GLY A 216 17.03 -6.74 3.41
C GLY A 216 16.87 -6.99 4.90
N PHE A 217 15.78 -6.52 5.54
CA PHE A 217 15.50 -6.89 6.94
C PHE A 217 15.32 -8.41 7.07
N ASN A 218 16.13 -9.00 7.94
CA ASN A 218 15.97 -10.35 8.44
C ASN A 218 15.36 -10.30 9.84
N THR A 219 14.13 -10.79 9.98
CA THR A 219 13.40 -10.81 11.25
C THR A 219 13.30 -12.20 11.87
N ALA A 220 14.02 -13.20 11.35
CA ALA A 220 13.89 -14.60 11.76
C ALA A 220 14.27 -14.84 13.23
N ASN A 221 15.00 -13.93 13.87
CA ASN A 221 15.35 -13.99 15.28
C ASN A 221 14.49 -13.06 16.17
N VAL A 222 13.60 -12.25 15.59
CA VAL A 222 12.80 -11.27 16.32
C VAL A 222 11.68 -11.98 17.08
N SER A 223 11.68 -11.85 18.41
CA SER A 223 10.65 -12.40 19.29
C SER A 223 9.50 -11.41 19.51
N SER A 224 9.74 -10.10 19.38
CA SER A 224 8.71 -9.08 19.57
C SER A 224 8.92 -7.88 18.64
N MET A 225 7.83 -7.48 17.98
CA MET A 225 7.73 -6.29 17.11
C MET A 225 6.39 -5.55 17.36
N SER A 226 5.95 -5.54 18.61
CA SER A 226 4.69 -4.92 19.02
C SER A 226 4.69 -3.42 18.69
N GLY A 227 3.57 -2.94 18.14
CA GLY A 227 3.40 -1.55 17.77
C GLY A 227 4.44 -0.99 16.78
N MET A 228 5.19 -1.82 16.03
CA MET A 228 6.32 -1.38 15.21
C MET A 228 5.99 -0.23 14.26
N PHE A 229 4.79 -0.24 13.66
CA PHE A 229 4.30 0.81 12.76
C PHE A 229 3.13 1.61 13.33
N ALA A 230 2.68 1.35 14.57
CA ALA A 230 1.48 1.97 15.11
C ALA A 230 1.54 3.51 15.05
N GLY A 231 0.49 4.16 14.60
CA GLY A 231 0.43 5.62 14.46
C GLY A 231 1.24 6.19 13.30
N CYS A 232 1.77 5.36 12.38
CA CYS A 232 2.30 5.82 11.08
C CYS A 232 1.14 6.23 10.16
N SER A 233 0.42 7.29 10.52
CA SER A 233 -0.85 7.67 9.89
C SER A 233 -0.74 8.17 8.45
N SER A 234 0.47 8.49 7.96
CA SER A 234 0.73 8.90 6.56
C SER A 234 1.28 7.79 5.67
N LEU A 235 1.59 6.62 6.24
CA LEU A 235 2.18 5.52 5.49
C LEU A 235 1.11 4.88 4.60
N THR A 236 1.36 4.85 3.29
CA THR A 236 0.37 4.37 2.30
C THR A 236 0.63 2.96 1.80
N LYS A 237 1.91 2.56 1.76
CA LYS A 237 2.35 1.25 1.30
C LYS A 237 3.37 0.67 2.25
N LEU A 238 3.38 -0.66 2.38
CA LEU A 238 4.38 -1.35 3.18
C LEU A 238 4.71 -2.72 2.55
N ASP A 239 5.99 -2.96 2.32
CA ASP A 239 6.49 -4.26 1.86
C ASP A 239 7.08 -5.03 3.05
N LEU A 240 6.44 -6.14 3.41
CA LEU A 240 6.85 -7.06 4.46
C LEU A 240 7.20 -8.43 3.88
N SER A 241 7.46 -8.54 2.57
CA SER A 241 7.70 -9.84 1.94
C SER A 241 8.96 -10.55 2.46
N SER A 242 9.92 -9.82 3.02
CA SER A 242 11.13 -10.39 3.65
C SER A 242 10.96 -10.75 5.12
N PHE A 243 9.85 -10.38 5.74
CA PHE A 243 9.64 -10.63 7.17
C PHE A 243 9.38 -12.13 7.39
N ASN A 244 10.16 -12.71 8.29
CA ASN A 244 9.94 -14.02 8.85
C ASN A 244 9.51 -13.88 10.31
N THR A 245 8.26 -14.26 10.61
CA THR A 245 7.67 -14.09 11.94
C THR A 245 7.59 -15.40 12.73
N TRP A 246 8.29 -16.46 12.31
CA TRP A 246 8.21 -17.78 12.96
C TRP A 246 8.53 -17.75 14.46
N ARG A 247 9.49 -16.91 14.87
CA ARG A 247 9.89 -16.68 16.28
C ARG A 247 9.13 -15.56 16.99
N ALA A 248 8.39 -14.74 16.25
CA ALA A 248 7.63 -13.66 16.87
C ALA A 248 6.57 -14.25 17.80
N MET A 249 6.50 -13.73 19.02
CA MET A 249 5.52 -14.08 20.06
C MET A 249 4.57 -12.91 20.34
N ASN A 250 4.90 -11.70 19.87
CA ASN A 250 4.08 -10.51 20.08
C ASN A 250 4.24 -9.50 18.94
N MET A 251 3.17 -9.30 18.16
CA MET A 251 3.05 -8.23 17.18
C MET A 251 1.77 -7.40 17.45
N SER A 252 1.27 -7.41 18.69
CA SER A 252 0.05 -6.66 19.06
C SER A 252 0.14 -5.20 18.66
N GLY A 253 -0.94 -4.69 18.07
CA GLY A 253 -1.06 -3.29 17.65
C GLY A 253 -0.05 -2.86 16.58
N MET A 254 0.58 -3.78 15.86
CA MET A 254 1.66 -3.45 14.90
C MET A 254 1.25 -2.40 13.87
N PHE A 255 -0.02 -2.41 13.44
CA PHE A 255 -0.59 -1.49 12.45
C PHE A 255 -1.69 -0.58 13.02
N GLU A 256 -1.81 -0.48 14.34
CA GLU A 256 -2.84 0.34 14.98
C GLU A 256 -2.70 1.81 14.53
N TYR A 257 -3.80 2.47 14.17
CA TYR A 257 -3.81 3.86 13.66
C TYR A 257 -2.98 4.12 12.39
N CYS A 258 -2.62 3.09 11.60
CA CYS A 258 -2.09 3.26 10.24
C CYS A 258 -3.21 3.59 9.24
N THR A 259 -3.88 4.74 9.43
CA THR A 259 -5.16 5.05 8.78
C THR A 259 -5.08 5.21 7.26
N MET A 260 -3.92 5.56 6.69
CA MET A 260 -3.73 5.75 5.25
C MET A 260 -3.12 4.52 4.55
N LEU A 261 -2.85 3.43 5.28
CA LEU A 261 -2.25 2.24 4.70
C LEU A 261 -3.27 1.58 3.74
N LYS A 262 -2.89 1.48 2.48
CA LYS A 262 -3.73 0.99 1.39
C LYS A 262 -3.10 -0.16 0.60
N GLU A 263 -1.79 -0.37 0.69
CA GLU A 263 -1.07 -1.43 -0.03
C GLU A 263 -0.13 -2.16 0.93
N VAL A 264 -0.27 -3.48 1.01
CA VAL A 264 0.62 -4.33 1.81
C VAL A 264 1.05 -5.54 1.00
N ARG A 265 2.35 -5.81 0.98
CA ARG A 265 2.90 -7.04 0.42
C ARG A 265 3.37 -7.96 1.53
N LEU A 266 2.90 -9.20 1.53
CA LEU A 266 3.27 -10.22 2.51
C LEU A 266 4.03 -11.35 1.82
N GLY A 267 4.89 -12.02 2.58
CA GLY A 267 5.66 -13.19 2.13
C GLY A 267 5.20 -14.47 2.83
N SER A 268 5.59 -15.61 2.29
CA SER A 268 5.21 -16.93 2.82
C SER A 268 5.76 -17.27 4.21
N SER A 269 6.59 -16.42 4.80
CA SER A 269 7.07 -16.55 6.20
C SER A 269 6.47 -15.51 7.14
N PHE A 270 5.51 -14.73 6.64
CA PHE A 270 4.77 -13.76 7.43
C PHE A 270 3.46 -14.37 7.93
N SER A 271 3.38 -14.48 9.24
CA SER A 271 2.17 -14.78 10.00
C SER A 271 1.84 -13.63 10.95
N PHE A 272 0.57 -13.27 11.01
CA PHE A 272 0.00 -12.33 11.97
C PHE A 272 -0.02 -12.99 13.36
N LYS A 273 0.64 -12.38 14.35
CA LYS A 273 0.70 -12.91 15.73
C LYS A 273 0.45 -11.80 16.75
N GLY A 274 -0.46 -11.98 17.68
CA GLY A 274 -0.60 -11.07 18.84
C GLY A 274 0.20 -11.57 20.03
N ALA A 275 -0.09 -11.02 21.21
CA ALA A 275 0.66 -11.30 22.45
C ALA A 275 0.39 -12.69 23.07
N LYS A 276 -0.53 -13.47 22.50
CA LYS A 276 -0.89 -14.86 22.88
C LYS A 276 -1.34 -15.61 21.62
N GLU A 277 -1.25 -16.95 21.62
CA GLU A 277 -1.49 -17.80 20.43
C GLU A 277 -2.87 -17.61 19.77
N GLU A 278 -3.85 -17.03 20.46
CA GLU A 278 -5.22 -16.84 19.95
C GLU A 278 -5.55 -15.39 19.54
N VAL A 279 -4.76 -14.41 19.99
CA VAL A 279 -4.98 -13.01 19.62
C VAL A 279 -4.11 -12.73 18.42
N LEU A 280 -4.70 -12.36 17.27
CA LEU A 280 -3.95 -11.96 16.09
C LEU A 280 -3.83 -10.43 16.07
N THR A 281 -2.69 -9.93 15.59
CA THR A 281 -2.69 -8.57 15.04
C THR A 281 -3.34 -8.62 13.66
N GLU A 282 -3.89 -7.52 13.20
CA GLU A 282 -4.49 -7.42 11.88
C GLU A 282 -4.01 -6.16 11.17
N LEU A 283 -4.22 -6.11 9.86
CA LEU A 283 -4.09 -4.86 9.10
C LEU A 283 -5.13 -3.84 9.59
N PRO A 284 -5.00 -2.55 9.27
CA PRO A 284 -6.04 -1.58 9.55
C PRO A 284 -7.38 -2.06 8.96
N GLY A 285 -8.46 -1.95 9.75
CA GLY A 285 -9.78 -2.43 9.38
C GLY A 285 -10.26 -1.96 8.01
N GLY A 286 -11.15 -2.74 7.39
CA GLY A 286 -11.62 -2.55 6.03
C GLY A 286 -11.46 -3.82 5.18
N ASN A 287 -11.77 -3.71 3.89
CA ASN A 287 -11.70 -4.81 2.94
C ASN A 287 -10.39 -4.74 2.14
N TRP A 288 -9.72 -5.87 2.00
CA TRP A 288 -8.42 -6.00 1.36
C TRP A 288 -8.53 -6.97 0.17
N LEU A 289 -8.41 -6.44 -1.05
CA LEU A 289 -8.40 -7.19 -2.30
C LEU A 289 -7.09 -7.96 -2.42
N SER A 290 -7.19 -9.28 -2.50
CA SER A 290 -6.08 -10.17 -2.85
C SER A 290 -5.75 -10.02 -4.33
N ALA A 291 -4.48 -9.74 -4.65
CA ALA A 291 -4.02 -9.71 -6.05
C ALA A 291 -4.02 -11.12 -6.67
N ALA A 292 -3.73 -12.15 -5.88
CA ALA A 292 -3.69 -13.54 -6.36
C ALA A 292 -5.10 -14.12 -6.61
N LEU A 293 -6.08 -13.78 -5.78
CA LEU A 293 -7.40 -14.41 -5.78
C LEU A 293 -8.50 -13.56 -6.43
N GLY A 294 -8.31 -12.24 -6.52
CA GLY A 294 -9.26 -11.33 -7.17
C GLY A 294 -10.51 -10.99 -6.35
N TYR A 295 -10.58 -11.42 -5.09
CA TYR A 295 -11.64 -11.07 -4.14
C TYR A 295 -11.08 -10.53 -2.82
N THR A 296 -11.96 -10.01 -1.96
CA THR A 296 -11.56 -9.29 -0.75
C THR A 296 -11.69 -10.13 0.51
N PHE A 297 -10.79 -9.90 1.46
CA PHE A 297 -10.87 -10.37 2.85
C PHE A 297 -11.07 -9.17 3.78
N THR A 298 -11.77 -9.36 4.90
CA THR A 298 -11.65 -8.40 6.01
C THR A 298 -10.23 -8.46 6.58
N ALA A 299 -9.78 -7.42 7.28
CA ALA A 299 -8.47 -7.45 7.95
C ALA A 299 -8.33 -8.65 8.91
N ALA A 300 -9.41 -8.99 9.63
CA ALA A 300 -9.47 -10.13 10.53
C ALA A 300 -9.38 -11.48 9.77
N ASP A 301 -10.13 -11.64 8.68
CA ASP A 301 -10.10 -12.86 7.87
C ASP A 301 -8.75 -13.08 7.21
N LEU A 302 -8.11 -12.01 6.74
CA LEU A 302 -6.75 -12.07 6.21
C LEU A 302 -5.78 -12.58 7.29
N ALA A 303 -5.85 -12.04 8.50
CA ALA A 303 -5.01 -12.48 9.60
C ALA A 303 -5.26 -13.96 9.99
N ALA A 304 -6.50 -14.42 9.95
CA ALA A 304 -6.87 -15.77 10.35
C ALA A 304 -6.61 -16.83 9.25
N GLN A 305 -6.83 -16.48 7.99
CA GLN A 305 -6.93 -17.45 6.89
C GLN A 305 -5.76 -17.36 5.91
N ARG A 306 -5.00 -16.26 5.92
CA ARG A 306 -3.96 -15.96 4.91
C ARG A 306 -2.55 -15.85 5.49
N ASN A 307 -2.34 -16.39 6.69
CA ASN A 307 -1.00 -16.58 7.24
C ASN A 307 -0.11 -17.42 6.31
N ASP A 308 1.20 -17.14 6.35
CA ASP A 308 2.24 -17.84 5.62
C ASP A 308 2.01 -17.90 4.09
N THR A 309 1.29 -16.91 3.55
CA THR A 309 0.95 -16.82 2.13
C THR A 309 1.59 -15.60 1.49
N THR A 310 2.29 -15.81 0.37
CA THR A 310 2.81 -14.69 -0.44
C THR A 310 1.68 -14.09 -1.27
N ASP A 311 1.38 -12.82 -1.06
CA ASP A 311 0.39 -12.07 -1.84
C ASP A 311 0.58 -10.55 -1.67
N SER A 312 -0.09 -9.76 -2.50
CA SER A 312 -0.24 -8.32 -2.35
C SER A 312 -1.70 -7.97 -2.12
N TYR A 313 -1.94 -7.14 -1.12
CA TYR A 313 -3.28 -6.74 -0.70
C TYR A 313 -3.48 -5.25 -0.90
N THR A 314 -4.57 -4.88 -1.56
CA THR A 314 -4.96 -3.48 -1.76
C THR A 314 -6.27 -3.20 -1.04
N LYS A 315 -6.32 -2.12 -0.24
CA LYS A 315 -7.51 -1.72 0.47
C LYS A 315 -8.55 -1.16 -0.49
N VAL A 316 -9.79 -1.64 -0.39
CA VAL A 316 -10.92 -1.21 -1.22
C VAL A 316 -12.12 -0.83 -0.35
N THR A 317 -12.97 0.07 -0.87
CA THR A 317 -14.18 0.53 -0.17
C THR A 317 -15.35 -0.42 -0.37
N THR A 318 -15.42 -1.09 -1.51
CA THR A 318 -16.48 -2.04 -1.85
C THR A 318 -15.91 -3.44 -1.78
N PRO A 319 -16.44 -4.34 -0.93
CA PRO A 319 -16.00 -5.72 -0.87
C PRO A 319 -16.32 -6.42 -2.21
N ILE A 320 -15.39 -7.26 -2.66
CA ILE A 320 -15.57 -8.17 -3.78
C ILE A 320 -15.70 -9.56 -3.17
N ALA A 321 -16.86 -10.18 -3.35
CA ALA A 321 -17.20 -11.42 -2.67
C ALA A 321 -16.44 -12.61 -3.28
N ASP A 322 -16.09 -13.59 -2.44
CA ASP A 322 -15.50 -14.85 -2.91
C ASP A 322 -16.55 -15.64 -3.73
N PRO A 323 -16.28 -15.95 -5.02
CA PRO A 323 -17.23 -16.66 -5.90
C PRO A 323 -17.58 -18.08 -5.43
N ASP A 324 -16.81 -18.66 -4.50
CA ASP A 324 -17.08 -19.99 -3.94
C ASP A 324 -18.01 -19.95 -2.73
N THR A 325 -18.28 -18.78 -2.17
CA THR A 325 -19.16 -18.62 -1.00
C THR A 325 -20.54 -18.06 -1.34
N TYR A 326 -20.67 -17.38 -2.49
CA TYR A 326 -21.88 -16.67 -2.91
C TYR A 326 -22.16 -16.80 -4.42
N GLU A 327 -23.38 -16.52 -4.83
CA GLU A 327 -23.81 -16.42 -6.21
C GLU A 327 -24.67 -15.16 -6.44
N ALA A 328 -24.48 -14.49 -7.57
CA ALA A 328 -25.28 -13.32 -7.94
C ALA A 328 -26.62 -13.78 -8.51
N MET A 329 -27.72 -13.21 -8.03
CA MET A 329 -29.06 -13.45 -8.55
C MET A 329 -29.43 -12.34 -9.54
N PHE A 330 -29.41 -12.68 -10.82
CA PHE A 330 -29.83 -11.79 -11.90
C PHE A 330 -31.33 -11.59 -11.85
N ARG A 331 -31.77 -10.34 -12.06
CA ARG A 331 -33.17 -9.94 -12.16
C ARG A 331 -33.46 -9.53 -13.60
N LEU A 332 -34.35 -10.26 -14.26
CA LEU A 332 -34.71 -10.06 -15.65
C LEU A 332 -36.16 -9.61 -15.74
N TYR A 333 -36.44 -8.57 -16.52
CA TYR A 333 -37.78 -8.05 -16.74
C TYR A 333 -38.26 -8.32 -18.17
N ASN A 334 -39.46 -8.87 -18.33
CA ASN A 334 -40.08 -9.04 -19.64
C ASN A 334 -40.97 -7.82 -19.96
N PRO A 335 -40.60 -6.98 -20.95
CA PRO A 335 -41.38 -5.80 -21.28
C PRO A 335 -42.74 -6.11 -21.93
N ASN A 336 -42.96 -7.33 -22.41
CA ASN A 336 -44.20 -7.73 -23.07
C ASN A 336 -45.23 -8.29 -22.09
N SER A 337 -44.80 -9.03 -21.06
CA SER A 337 -45.69 -9.64 -20.06
C SER A 337 -45.70 -8.91 -18.72
N GLY A 338 -44.69 -8.07 -18.43
CA GLY A 338 -44.50 -7.46 -17.12
C GLY A 338 -43.83 -8.38 -16.08
N GLU A 339 -43.44 -9.60 -16.49
CA GLU A 339 -42.82 -10.60 -15.62
C GLU A 339 -41.44 -10.21 -15.12
N HIS A 340 -41.10 -10.70 -13.94
CA HIS A 340 -39.73 -10.77 -13.48
C HIS A 340 -39.28 -12.22 -13.35
N PHE A 341 -38.05 -12.51 -13.77
CA PHE A 341 -37.41 -13.79 -13.62
C PHE A 341 -36.09 -13.64 -12.87
N TYR A 342 -35.81 -14.60 -11.98
CA TYR A 342 -34.64 -14.57 -11.12
C TYR A 342 -33.80 -15.85 -11.27
N THR A 343 -32.51 -15.70 -11.52
CA THR A 343 -31.58 -16.82 -11.71
C THR A 343 -30.13 -16.48 -11.35
N SER A 344 -29.36 -17.46 -10.85
CA SER A 344 -27.90 -17.35 -10.76
C SER A 344 -27.17 -17.82 -12.01
N SER A 345 -27.89 -18.44 -12.96
CA SER A 345 -27.33 -18.98 -14.19
C SER A 345 -27.13 -17.87 -15.22
N THR A 346 -25.88 -17.62 -15.58
CA THR A 346 -25.53 -16.73 -16.70
C THR A 346 -26.07 -17.25 -18.02
N VAL A 347 -26.21 -18.57 -18.19
CA VAL A 347 -26.76 -19.18 -19.41
C VAL A 347 -28.25 -18.89 -19.56
N GLU A 348 -29.04 -19.01 -18.48
CA GLU A 348 -30.47 -18.68 -18.50
C GLU A 348 -30.67 -17.19 -18.75
N ARG A 349 -29.90 -16.34 -18.05
CA ARG A 349 -29.90 -14.88 -18.24
C ARG A 349 -29.62 -14.51 -19.69
N ASP A 350 -28.52 -15.00 -20.26
CA ASP A 350 -28.08 -14.63 -21.62
C ASP A 350 -29.08 -15.12 -22.68
N HIS A 351 -29.73 -16.28 -22.43
CA HIS A 351 -30.81 -16.74 -23.29
C HIS A 351 -32.03 -15.82 -23.24
N LEU A 352 -32.48 -15.41 -22.04
CA LEU A 352 -33.63 -14.50 -21.89
C LEU A 352 -33.38 -13.14 -22.56
N ILE A 353 -32.16 -12.60 -22.40
CA ILE A 353 -31.72 -11.39 -23.11
C ILE A 353 -31.85 -11.59 -24.63
N SER A 354 -31.39 -12.73 -25.14
CA SER A 354 -31.44 -13.03 -26.59
C SER A 354 -32.86 -13.11 -27.16
N VAL A 355 -33.86 -13.41 -26.31
CA VAL A 355 -35.28 -13.47 -26.69
C VAL A 355 -36.08 -12.23 -26.26
N GLY A 356 -35.39 -11.14 -25.88
CA GLY A 356 -35.98 -9.82 -25.72
C GLY A 356 -36.36 -9.42 -24.29
N TRP A 357 -35.86 -10.13 -23.28
CA TRP A 357 -35.98 -9.68 -21.88
C TRP A 357 -34.91 -8.64 -21.56
N ASN A 358 -35.23 -7.72 -20.65
CA ASN A 358 -34.32 -6.70 -20.14
C ASN A 358 -33.56 -7.26 -18.93
N ASP A 359 -32.23 -7.16 -18.95
CA ASP A 359 -31.40 -7.40 -17.77
C ASP A 359 -31.39 -6.16 -16.88
N GLU A 360 -31.99 -6.27 -15.69
CA GLU A 360 -32.00 -5.20 -14.68
C GLU A 360 -30.78 -5.29 -13.74
N GLY A 361 -29.88 -6.25 -13.99
CA GLY A 361 -28.66 -6.48 -13.23
C GLY A 361 -28.84 -7.45 -12.06
N THR A 362 -27.95 -7.36 -11.09
CA THR A 362 -27.99 -8.20 -9.88
C THR A 362 -29.07 -7.67 -8.92
N GLY A 363 -30.15 -8.43 -8.75
CA GLY A 363 -31.19 -8.12 -7.78
C GLY A 363 -30.69 -8.26 -6.34
N TRP A 364 -30.01 -9.37 -6.04
CA TRP A 364 -29.33 -9.63 -4.76
C TRP A 364 -28.22 -10.68 -4.93
N THR A 365 -27.42 -10.89 -3.89
CA THR A 365 -26.51 -12.04 -3.77
C THR A 365 -27.06 -13.09 -2.81
N ALA A 366 -27.00 -14.35 -3.22
CA ALA A 366 -27.40 -15.50 -2.43
C ALA A 366 -26.16 -16.28 -1.95
N PRO A 367 -26.18 -16.87 -0.74
CA PRO A 367 -25.13 -17.80 -0.34
C PRO A 367 -25.21 -19.13 -1.08
N LYS A 368 -24.07 -19.84 -1.16
CA LYS A 368 -24.07 -21.25 -1.59
C LYS A 368 -24.52 -22.23 -0.49
N ALA A 369 -24.68 -21.77 0.76
CA ALA A 369 -25.14 -22.56 1.90
C ALA A 369 -26.27 -21.86 2.67
N GLY A 370 -27.24 -22.62 3.19
CA GLY A 370 -28.41 -22.12 3.90
C GLY A 370 -29.68 -22.87 3.54
N ASP A 371 -30.83 -22.32 3.94
CA ASP A 371 -32.13 -22.92 3.64
C ASP A 371 -32.43 -22.84 2.14
N ALA A 372 -33.06 -23.88 1.60
CA ALA A 372 -33.34 -23.97 0.17
C ALA A 372 -34.51 -23.07 -0.24
N VAL A 373 -34.29 -22.17 -1.22
CA VAL A 373 -35.37 -21.49 -1.95
C VAL A 373 -35.69 -22.33 -3.18
N TYR A 374 -36.89 -22.91 -3.19
CA TYR A 374 -37.37 -23.77 -4.28
C TYR A 374 -37.89 -22.91 -5.43
N ARG A 375 -37.55 -23.31 -6.66
CA ARG A 375 -38.03 -22.71 -7.91
C ARG A 375 -39.06 -23.63 -8.54
N LEU A 376 -40.25 -23.11 -8.79
CA LEU A 376 -41.34 -23.86 -9.42
C LEU A 376 -41.77 -23.16 -10.70
N TYR A 377 -42.09 -23.94 -11.73
CA TYR A 377 -42.54 -23.45 -13.02
C TYR A 377 -43.96 -23.93 -13.32
N ASN A 378 -44.84 -23.01 -13.72
CA ASN A 378 -46.19 -23.34 -14.18
C ASN A 378 -46.20 -23.53 -15.71
N PRO A 379 -46.29 -24.77 -16.23
CA PRO A 379 -46.26 -25.00 -17.67
C PRO A 379 -47.47 -24.47 -18.43
N TYR A 380 -48.56 -24.13 -17.74
CA TYR A 380 -49.79 -23.63 -18.36
C TYR A 380 -49.80 -22.11 -18.49
N ALA A 381 -49.22 -21.40 -17.51
CA ALA A 381 -49.20 -19.93 -17.48
C ALA A 381 -47.86 -19.34 -17.91
N GLY A 382 -46.76 -20.10 -17.86
CA GLY A 382 -45.41 -19.62 -18.18
C GLY A 382 -44.70 -18.90 -17.03
N GLU A 383 -45.27 -18.93 -15.83
CA GLU A 383 -44.78 -18.18 -14.65
C GLU A 383 -43.87 -19.03 -13.74
N HIS A 384 -43.04 -18.36 -12.95
CA HIS A 384 -42.21 -18.98 -11.92
C HIS A 384 -42.63 -18.51 -10.53
N HIS A 385 -42.57 -19.43 -9.56
CA HIS A 385 -42.79 -19.15 -8.15
C HIS A 385 -41.57 -19.56 -7.34
N TYR A 386 -41.25 -18.77 -6.31
CA TYR A 386 -40.09 -18.99 -5.46
C TYR A 386 -40.50 -19.02 -3.99
N THR A 387 -40.05 -20.04 -3.26
CA THR A 387 -40.49 -20.24 -1.88
C THR A 387 -39.49 -21.00 -1.01
N LEU A 388 -39.40 -20.63 0.28
CA LEU A 388 -38.77 -21.45 1.31
C LEU A 388 -39.70 -22.58 1.81
N SER A 389 -41.01 -22.45 1.59
CA SER A 389 -42.01 -23.35 2.16
C SER A 389 -42.14 -24.62 1.34
N THR A 390 -41.75 -25.76 1.93
CA THR A 390 -41.99 -27.07 1.33
C THR A 390 -43.48 -27.36 1.18
N VAL A 391 -44.33 -26.82 2.06
CA VAL A 391 -45.79 -26.99 1.98
C VAL A 391 -46.37 -26.26 0.76
N GLU A 392 -45.91 -25.04 0.49
CA GLU A 392 -46.32 -24.26 -0.68
C GLU A 392 -45.84 -24.94 -1.96
N ARG A 393 -44.56 -25.36 -1.98
CA ARG A 393 -43.99 -26.15 -3.08
C ARG A 393 -44.81 -27.40 -3.38
N ASP A 394 -45.06 -28.24 -2.37
CA ASP A 394 -45.76 -29.51 -2.56
C ASP A 394 -47.22 -29.29 -3.01
N SER A 395 -47.86 -28.20 -2.56
CA SER A 395 -49.20 -27.83 -3.01
C SER A 395 -49.23 -27.40 -4.48
N LEU A 396 -48.23 -26.65 -4.94
CA LEU A 396 -48.10 -26.24 -6.33
C LEU A 396 -47.78 -27.45 -7.25
N ILE A 397 -46.91 -28.37 -6.80
CA ILE A 397 -46.65 -29.63 -7.50
C ILE A 397 -47.97 -30.42 -7.67
N ALA A 398 -48.76 -30.53 -6.60
CA ALA A 398 -50.07 -31.19 -6.67
C ALA A 398 -51.06 -30.49 -7.61
N ALA A 399 -50.91 -29.17 -7.79
CA ALA A 399 -51.66 -28.37 -8.75
C ALA A 399 -51.12 -28.44 -10.19
N GLY A 400 -50.08 -29.24 -10.45
CA GLY A 400 -49.52 -29.48 -11.78
C GLY A 400 -48.34 -28.58 -12.16
N TRP A 401 -47.73 -27.90 -11.20
CA TRP A 401 -46.49 -27.15 -11.42
C TRP A 401 -45.28 -28.10 -11.43
N ASN A 402 -44.25 -27.73 -12.18
CA ASN A 402 -42.98 -28.43 -12.20
C ASN A 402 -42.07 -27.89 -11.09
N ASP A 403 -41.57 -28.79 -10.24
CA ASP A 403 -40.47 -28.48 -9.32
C ASP A 403 -39.14 -28.52 -10.08
N GLU A 404 -38.50 -27.35 -10.22
CA GLU A 404 -37.20 -27.23 -10.88
C GLU A 404 -36.05 -27.38 -9.88
N GLY A 405 -36.36 -27.64 -8.61
CA GLY A 405 -35.41 -27.85 -7.54
C GLY A 405 -35.02 -26.57 -6.82
N ILE A 406 -33.78 -26.55 -6.30
CA ILE A 406 -33.27 -25.44 -5.50
C ILE A 406 -32.73 -24.37 -6.46
N GLY A 407 -33.37 -23.20 -6.47
CA GLY A 407 -32.89 -22.06 -7.24
C GLY A 407 -31.64 -21.44 -6.61
N TRP A 408 -31.67 -21.21 -5.30
CA TRP A 408 -30.56 -20.65 -4.50
C TRP A 408 -30.77 -20.93 -3.01
N ARG A 409 -29.85 -20.47 -2.15
CA ARG A 409 -29.99 -20.57 -0.69
C ARG A 409 -30.37 -19.23 -0.05
N SER A 410 -31.09 -19.30 1.06
CA SER A 410 -31.37 -18.15 1.94
C SER A 410 -30.27 -17.98 2.98
N ASP A 411 -29.90 -16.73 3.27
CA ASP A 411 -28.89 -16.38 4.28
C ASP A 411 -29.38 -16.72 5.70
N PRO A 412 -28.73 -17.67 6.40
CA PRO A 412 -29.10 -18.01 7.77
C PRO A 412 -28.84 -16.86 8.76
N ALA A 413 -27.97 -15.90 8.40
CA ALA A 413 -27.72 -14.72 9.23
C ALA A 413 -28.73 -13.59 8.99
N GLN A 414 -29.66 -13.76 8.05
CA GLN A 414 -30.77 -12.84 7.78
C GLN A 414 -30.35 -11.39 7.48
N ARG A 415 -29.26 -11.19 6.72
CA ARG A 415 -28.65 -9.86 6.51
C ARG A 415 -29.50 -8.92 5.66
N VAL A 416 -30.05 -9.40 4.54
CA VAL A 416 -30.85 -8.58 3.61
C VAL A 416 -32.19 -9.27 3.37
N ALA A 417 -33.30 -8.67 3.77
CA ALA A 417 -34.63 -9.23 3.54
C ALA A 417 -35.05 -9.08 2.07
N LEU A 418 -35.61 -10.15 1.49
CA LEU A 418 -36.32 -10.10 0.20
C LEU A 418 -37.82 -10.14 0.48
N TYR A 419 -38.50 -9.06 0.14
CA TYR A 419 -39.94 -8.90 0.28
C TYR A 419 -40.66 -9.60 -0.86
N ARG A 420 -41.75 -10.31 -0.53
CA ARG A 420 -42.68 -10.89 -1.49
C ARG A 420 -43.99 -10.12 -1.44
N VAL A 421 -44.44 -9.68 -2.61
CA VAL A 421 -45.74 -9.01 -2.78
C VAL A 421 -46.56 -9.73 -3.82
N TYR A 422 -47.87 -9.78 -3.57
CA TYR A 422 -48.85 -10.50 -4.37
C TYR A 422 -49.85 -9.54 -5.04
N ASN A 423 -50.12 -9.70 -6.33
CA ASN A 423 -51.12 -8.95 -7.07
C ASN A 423 -52.43 -9.75 -7.17
N PRO A 424 -53.47 -9.41 -6.39
CA PRO A 424 -54.74 -10.12 -6.43
C PRO A 424 -55.57 -9.87 -7.70
N ASN A 425 -55.17 -8.88 -8.51
CA ASN A 425 -55.93 -8.46 -9.71
C ASN A 425 -55.38 -9.08 -11.01
N GLU A 426 -54.30 -9.85 -10.94
CA GLU A 426 -53.65 -10.50 -12.09
C GLU A 426 -53.78 -12.02 -11.96
N TYR A 427 -54.16 -12.70 -13.05
CA TYR A 427 -54.33 -14.16 -13.03
C TYR A 427 -53.01 -14.93 -13.16
N ALA A 428 -51.99 -14.32 -13.77
CA ALA A 428 -50.64 -14.85 -13.94
C ALA A 428 -49.64 -13.76 -13.54
N ASN A 429 -48.44 -14.13 -13.09
CA ASN A 429 -47.36 -13.19 -12.71
C ASN A 429 -47.70 -12.30 -11.53
N ASN A 430 -48.40 -12.91 -10.60
CA ASN A 430 -48.95 -12.24 -9.43
C ASN A 430 -47.93 -12.07 -8.31
N HIS A 431 -46.74 -12.67 -8.34
CA HIS A 431 -45.72 -12.47 -7.30
C HIS A 431 -44.54 -11.64 -7.81
N HIS A 432 -44.08 -10.73 -6.95
CA HIS A 432 -42.86 -9.96 -7.18
C HIS A 432 -41.95 -10.02 -5.95
N TYR A 433 -40.64 -10.08 -6.20
CA TYR A 433 -39.63 -10.23 -5.17
C TYR A 433 -38.59 -9.12 -5.26
N THR A 434 -38.39 -8.40 -4.16
CA THR A 434 -37.45 -7.27 -4.14
C THR A 434 -36.79 -7.09 -2.79
N LYS A 435 -35.53 -6.66 -2.79
CA LYS A 435 -34.85 -6.20 -1.56
C LYS A 435 -35.17 -4.75 -1.24
N GLU A 436 -35.71 -4.01 -2.21
CA GLU A 436 -35.93 -2.57 -2.10
C GLU A 436 -37.30 -2.30 -1.48
N ALA A 437 -37.31 -1.85 -0.23
CA ALA A 437 -38.55 -1.51 0.48
C ALA A 437 -39.38 -0.45 -0.28
N GLY A 438 -38.71 0.50 -0.96
CA GLY A 438 -39.40 1.51 -1.76
C GLY A 438 -40.17 0.93 -2.96
N GLU A 439 -39.64 -0.11 -3.61
CA GLU A 439 -40.34 -0.79 -4.71
C GLU A 439 -41.56 -1.55 -4.20
N ARG A 440 -41.39 -2.30 -3.09
CA ARG A 440 -42.50 -2.95 -2.39
C ARG A 440 -43.61 -1.95 -2.08
N ASP A 441 -43.28 -0.83 -1.45
CA ASP A 441 -44.26 0.16 -1.00
C ASP A 441 -45.01 0.82 -2.18
N ILE A 442 -44.34 1.00 -3.33
CA ILE A 442 -44.98 1.47 -4.56
C ILE A 442 -45.99 0.43 -5.07
N LEU A 443 -45.66 -0.86 -5.07
CA LEU A 443 -46.59 -1.91 -5.50
C LEU A 443 -47.81 -2.00 -4.57
N LEU A 444 -47.60 -1.89 -3.25
CA LEU A 444 -48.70 -1.84 -2.27
C LEU A 444 -49.63 -0.66 -2.53
N SER A 445 -49.09 0.52 -2.88
CA SER A 445 -49.91 1.69 -3.23
C SER A 445 -50.78 1.48 -4.48
N LYS A 446 -50.42 0.52 -5.33
CA LYS A 446 -51.16 0.11 -6.53
C LYS A 446 -52.12 -1.05 -6.29
N GLY A 447 -52.33 -1.44 -5.02
CA GLY A 447 -53.29 -2.48 -4.64
C GLY A 447 -52.72 -3.90 -4.56
N TRP A 448 -51.38 -4.05 -4.59
CA TRP A 448 -50.73 -5.32 -4.27
C TRP A 448 -50.79 -5.57 -2.75
N GLN A 449 -50.66 -6.83 -2.36
CA GLN A 449 -50.68 -7.29 -0.98
C GLN A 449 -49.26 -7.64 -0.52
N ASP A 450 -48.94 -7.26 0.71
CA ASP A 450 -47.66 -7.62 1.34
C ASP A 450 -47.77 -9.02 1.93
N GLU A 451 -46.85 -9.90 1.53
CA GLU A 451 -46.73 -11.25 2.10
C GLU A 451 -45.51 -11.38 3.03
N GLY A 452 -44.81 -10.26 3.29
CA GLY A 452 -43.67 -10.19 4.19
C GLY A 452 -42.36 -10.66 3.55
N THR A 453 -41.44 -11.10 4.39
CA THR A 453 -40.10 -11.55 3.96
C THR A 453 -40.19 -12.99 3.45
N ALA A 454 -39.86 -13.22 2.18
CA ALA A 454 -39.84 -14.55 1.61
C ALA A 454 -38.54 -15.31 1.88
N TRP A 455 -37.38 -14.63 1.87
CA TRP A 455 -36.07 -15.17 2.25
C TRP A 455 -35.07 -14.04 2.51
N TYR A 456 -33.81 -14.41 2.78
CA TYR A 456 -32.73 -13.47 3.01
C TYR A 456 -31.56 -13.65 2.04
N GLY A 457 -30.97 -12.55 1.57
CA GLY A 457 -29.71 -12.48 0.83
C GLY A 457 -28.58 -11.86 1.66
N ILE A 458 -27.41 -11.66 1.06
CA ILE A 458 -26.22 -11.14 1.74
C ILE A 458 -25.90 -9.68 1.38
N GLY A 459 -26.30 -9.23 0.19
CA GLY A 459 -26.05 -7.88 -0.34
C GLY A 459 -26.62 -7.68 -1.72
#